data_AF-A0A940TZM8-F1
#
_entry.id   AF-A0A940TZM8-F1
#
_cell.length_a   1.000
_cell.length_b   1.000
_cell.length_c   1.000
_cell.angle_alpha   90.00
_cell.angle_beta   90.00
_cell.angle_gamma   90.00
#
_symmetry.space_group_name_H-M   'P 1'
#
loop_
_entity.id
_entity.type
_entity.pdbx_description
1 polymer ?
#
loop_
_entity_poly.entity_id
_entity_poly.type
_entity_poly.pdbx_seq_one_letter_code
_entity_poly.pdbx_strand_id
1 'polypeptide(L)'
;MQNLDNPTLTTDDIALMKKVVSICDILETHWDQIARFCEQAPSTLAHGGFQPKNIHILYDQNEIILFPVDWEMAGWGVPAADLATDHRFPTPLVDLTVYHSMVKNHWPNLNFSTLEKLAGVGRVFCQVAAIDWASMSLDYPWTEKAITSLDIYHEGLSESIQAKPWAR
;
A
#
# COMPACT_ATOMS: atom_id res chain seq x y z
N MET A 1 -7.10 10.80 15.65
CA MET A 1 -6.78 12.11 15.04
C MET A 1 -7.03 13.21 16.07
N GLN A 2 -6.03 13.50 16.91
CA GLN A 2 -5.96 14.78 17.65
C GLN A 2 -5.45 15.83 16.63
N ASN A 3 -5.71 17.14 16.82
CA ASN A 3 -5.25 18.28 15.98
C ASN A 3 -6.26 18.96 15.04
N LEU A 4 -7.58 18.81 15.25
CA LEU A 4 -8.56 19.71 14.61
C LEU A 4 -8.38 21.19 15.01
N ASP A 5 -7.60 21.46 16.06
CA ASP A 5 -7.37 22.79 16.62
C ASP A 5 -6.13 23.50 16.04
N ASN A 6 -5.46 22.92 15.02
CA ASN A 6 -4.33 23.61 14.38
C ASN A 6 -4.85 24.85 13.62
N PRO A 7 -4.42 26.08 13.99
CA PRO A 7 -4.98 27.31 13.44
C PRO A 7 -4.64 27.54 11.96
N THR A 8 -3.72 26.76 11.38
CA THR A 8 -3.41 26.83 9.94
C THR A 8 -4.39 26.03 9.08
N LEU A 9 -5.26 25.21 9.67
CA LEU A 9 -6.26 24.42 8.95
C LEU A 9 -7.48 25.27 8.59
N THR A 10 -7.87 25.18 7.32
CA THR A 10 -9.11 25.78 6.82
C THR A 10 -10.31 24.87 7.11
N THR A 11 -11.51 25.40 6.94
CA THR A 11 -12.75 24.61 7.01
C THR A 11 -12.75 23.45 6.00
N ASP A 12 -12.17 23.67 4.82
CA ASP A 12 -12.07 22.66 3.77
C ASP A 12 -11.09 21.55 4.14
N ASP A 13 -9.96 21.90 4.78
CA ASP A 13 -8.99 20.91 5.29
C ASP A 13 -9.63 20.02 6.35
N ILE A 14 -10.38 20.61 7.28
CA ILE A 14 -11.12 19.87 8.30
C ILE A 14 -12.18 18.95 7.66
N ALA A 15 -12.85 19.41 6.59
CA ALA A 15 -13.81 18.60 5.86
C ALA A 15 -13.14 17.43 5.14
N LEU A 16 -11.96 17.63 4.54
CA LEU A 16 -11.16 16.55 3.94
C LEU A 16 -10.74 15.52 5.00
N MET A 17 -10.22 15.97 6.14
CA MET A 17 -9.80 15.07 7.23
C MET A 17 -10.97 14.22 7.74
N LYS A 18 -12.18 14.77 7.82
CA LYS A 18 -13.39 14.00 8.15
C LYS A 18 -13.72 12.95 7.09
N LYS A 19 -13.50 13.24 5.80
CA LYS A 19 -13.66 12.24 4.73
C LYS A 19 -12.63 11.11 4.84
N VAL A 20 -11.37 11.46 5.14
CA VAL A 20 -10.30 10.48 5.40
C VAL A 20 -10.68 9.53 6.55
N VAL A 21 -11.16 10.07 7.67
CA VAL A 21 -11.64 9.24 8.79
C VAL A 21 -12.80 8.35 8.35
N SER A 22 -13.80 8.92 7.65
CA SER A 22 -14.96 8.15 7.19
C SER A 22 -14.59 7.01 6.24
N ILE A 23 -13.57 7.17 5.37
CA ILE A 23 -13.15 6.08 4.48
C ILE A 23 -12.36 5.02 5.23
N CYS A 24 -11.58 5.39 6.25
CA CYS A 24 -10.95 4.44 7.17
C CYS A 24 -12.00 3.64 7.96
N ASP A 25 -13.06 4.26 8.45
CA ASP A 25 -14.16 3.57 9.14
C ASP A 25 -14.83 2.54 8.21
N ILE A 26 -15.05 2.90 6.93
CA ILE A 26 -15.58 1.97 5.93
C ILE A 26 -14.63 0.80 5.72
N LEU A 27 -13.32 1.06 5.58
CA LEU A 27 -12.32 0.00 5.45
C LEU A 27 -12.32 -0.95 6.64
N GLU A 28 -12.45 -0.42 7.86
CA GLU A 28 -12.49 -1.21 9.09
C GLU A 28 -13.66 -2.22 9.07
N THR A 29 -14.82 -1.86 8.53
CA THR A 29 -15.94 -2.80 8.36
C THR A 29 -15.64 -3.99 7.44
N HIS A 30 -14.61 -3.87 6.60
CA HIS A 30 -14.15 -4.90 5.67
C HIS A 30 -12.89 -5.64 6.13
N TRP A 31 -12.27 -5.22 7.24
CA TRP A 31 -10.95 -5.72 7.66
C TRP A 31 -10.89 -7.23 7.83
N ASP A 32 -11.90 -7.83 8.46
CA ASP A 32 -12.02 -9.29 8.61
C ASP A 32 -12.02 -10.04 7.26
N GLN A 33 -12.62 -9.45 6.24
CA GLN A 33 -12.68 -10.05 4.90
C GLN A 33 -11.32 -9.96 4.22
N ILE A 34 -10.63 -8.83 4.38
CA ILE A 34 -9.27 -8.62 3.87
C ILE A 34 -8.31 -9.62 4.53
N ALA A 35 -8.35 -9.74 5.86
CA ALA A 35 -7.51 -10.66 6.62
C ALA A 35 -7.72 -12.12 6.16
N ARG A 36 -8.98 -12.58 6.09
CA ARG A 36 -9.31 -13.93 5.57
C ARG A 36 -8.90 -14.12 4.12
N PHE A 37 -9.00 -13.07 3.30
CA PHE A 37 -8.55 -13.15 1.91
C PHE A 37 -7.03 -13.38 1.85
N CYS A 38 -6.25 -12.67 2.67
CA CYS A 38 -4.80 -12.83 2.75
C CYS A 38 -4.36 -14.25 3.14
N GLU A 39 -5.15 -15.00 3.93
CA GLU A 39 -4.85 -16.40 4.29
C GLU A 39 -4.71 -17.34 3.08
N GLN A 40 -5.16 -16.93 1.89
CA GLN A 40 -5.01 -17.70 0.65
C GLN A 40 -3.60 -17.64 0.05
N ALA A 41 -2.72 -16.77 0.55
CA ALA A 41 -1.34 -16.64 0.09
C ALA A 41 -0.36 -17.05 1.20
N PRO A 42 0.76 -17.72 0.87
CA PRO A 42 1.79 -18.04 1.83
C PRO A 42 2.41 -16.79 2.46
N SER A 43 2.77 -16.88 3.75
CA SER A 43 3.54 -15.84 4.41
C SER A 43 5.01 -15.91 4.00
N THR A 44 5.59 -14.75 3.75
CA THR A 44 6.99 -14.52 3.38
C THR A 44 7.58 -13.41 4.23
N LEU A 45 8.89 -13.23 4.11
CA LEU A 45 9.50 -11.95 4.43
C LEU A 45 9.08 -10.94 3.34
N ALA A 46 8.23 -9.99 3.69
CA ALA A 46 7.84 -8.88 2.84
C ALA A 46 8.69 -7.65 3.19
N HIS A 47 9.10 -6.88 2.18
CA HIS A 47 9.88 -5.66 2.35
C HIS A 47 9.02 -4.52 2.91
N GLY A 48 7.75 -4.43 2.51
CA GLY A 48 6.79 -3.42 2.98
C GLY A 48 6.95 -2.04 2.32
N GLY A 49 8.15 -1.74 1.83
CA GLY A 49 8.49 -0.52 1.09
C GLY A 49 9.14 -0.76 -0.27
N PHE A 50 8.78 -1.84 -0.98
CA PHE A 50 9.43 -2.23 -2.24
C PHE A 50 9.16 -1.21 -3.36
N GLN A 51 10.03 -0.19 -3.47
CA GLN A 51 9.90 0.96 -4.37
C GLN A 51 11.25 1.27 -5.04
N PRO A 52 11.28 1.98 -6.19
CA PRO A 52 12.54 2.22 -6.92
C PRO A 52 13.61 2.92 -6.09
N LYS A 53 13.20 3.84 -5.19
CA LYS A 53 14.12 4.53 -4.27
C LYS A 53 14.85 3.59 -3.30
N ASN A 54 14.31 2.41 -3.05
CA ASN A 54 14.80 1.42 -2.09
C ASN A 54 15.42 0.20 -2.79
N ILE A 55 15.59 0.24 -4.12
CA ILE A 55 16.18 -0.86 -4.91
C ILE A 55 17.42 -0.35 -5.63
N HIS A 56 18.59 -0.85 -5.24
CA HIS A 56 19.82 -0.64 -5.99
C HIS A 56 20.00 -1.71 -7.04
N ILE A 57 20.43 -1.31 -8.24
CA ILE A 57 20.75 -2.22 -9.33
C ILE A 57 22.27 -2.28 -9.46
N LEU A 58 22.82 -3.48 -9.27
CA LEU A 58 24.22 -3.76 -9.52
C LEU A 58 24.35 -4.55 -10.82
N TYR A 59 25.27 -4.11 -11.68
CA TYR A 59 25.60 -4.77 -12.93
C TYR A 59 26.93 -5.50 -12.72
N ASP A 60 26.92 -6.83 -12.70
CA ASP A 60 28.13 -7.64 -12.53
C ASP A 60 28.29 -8.65 -13.67
N GLN A 61 29.30 -8.44 -14.52
CA GLN A 61 29.86 -9.32 -15.56
C GLN A 61 28.92 -10.08 -16.52
N ASN A 62 27.60 -10.00 -16.35
CA ASN A 62 26.46 -10.37 -17.20
C ASN A 62 25.14 -10.56 -16.40
N GLU A 63 25.15 -10.36 -15.08
CA GLU A 63 23.97 -10.46 -14.22
C GLU A 63 23.50 -9.07 -13.76
N ILE A 64 22.17 -8.95 -13.64
CA ILE A 64 21.52 -7.82 -12.98
C ILE A 64 21.15 -8.30 -11.58
N ILE A 65 21.80 -7.73 -10.57
CA ILE A 65 21.51 -8.02 -9.16
C ILE A 65 20.68 -6.88 -8.62
N LEU A 66 19.49 -7.21 -8.10
CA LEU A 66 18.65 -6.29 -7.35
C LEU A 66 19.04 -6.36 -5.87
N PHE A 67 19.31 -5.22 -5.27
CA PHE A 67 19.69 -5.09 -3.87
C PHE A 67 18.69 -4.18 -3.13
N PRO A 68 17.63 -4.76 -2.52
CA PRO A 68 16.69 -4.01 -1.70
C PRO A 68 17.37 -3.51 -0.42
N VAL A 69 17.17 -2.24 -0.12
CA VAL A 69 17.64 -1.56 1.09
C VAL A 69 16.45 -0.95 1.83
N ASP A 70 16.68 -0.39 3.02
CA ASP A 70 15.61 0.28 3.79
C ASP A 70 14.50 -0.70 4.22
N TRP A 71 14.92 -1.72 4.96
CA TRP A 71 14.07 -2.80 5.50
C TRP A 71 13.29 -2.39 6.76
N GLU A 72 13.14 -1.10 7.06
CA GLU A 72 12.49 -0.63 8.29
C GLU A 72 11.01 -1.06 8.40
N MET A 73 10.33 -1.20 7.26
CA MET A 73 8.93 -1.62 7.15
C MET A 73 8.78 -3.13 6.92
N ALA A 74 9.87 -3.89 6.98
CA ALA A 74 9.83 -5.30 6.67
C ALA A 74 9.08 -6.11 7.74
N GLY A 75 8.39 -7.15 7.30
CA GLY A 75 7.59 -7.99 8.18
C GLY A 75 7.37 -9.40 7.64
N TRP A 76 6.90 -10.28 8.50
CA TRP A 76 6.49 -11.63 8.11
C TRP A 76 4.98 -11.67 7.86
N GLY A 77 4.58 -11.95 6.62
CA GLY A 77 3.17 -11.91 6.21
C GLY A 77 3.00 -12.14 4.71
N VAL A 78 1.82 -11.87 4.16
CA VAL A 78 1.61 -12.00 2.71
C VAL A 78 2.40 -10.94 1.93
N PRO A 79 2.86 -11.23 0.71
CA PRO A 79 3.64 -10.28 -0.10
C PRO A 79 2.80 -9.13 -0.70
N ALA A 80 1.60 -8.86 -0.19
CA ALA A 80 0.63 -7.96 -0.81
C ALA A 80 1.21 -6.55 -1.05
N ALA A 81 1.84 -5.95 -0.02
CA ALA A 81 2.41 -4.60 -0.12
C ALA A 81 3.52 -4.51 -1.19
N ASP A 82 4.34 -5.56 -1.34
CA ASP A 82 5.43 -5.59 -2.31
C ASP A 82 4.94 -5.80 -3.75
N LEU A 83 3.76 -6.40 -3.91
CA LEU A 83 3.10 -6.62 -5.20
C LEU A 83 2.26 -5.42 -5.66
N ALA A 84 1.99 -4.47 -4.76
CA ALA A 84 1.18 -3.31 -5.07
C ALA A 84 1.89 -2.41 -6.10
N THR A 85 1.13 -1.86 -7.05
CA THR A 85 1.65 -0.71 -7.80
C THR A 85 1.46 0.53 -6.94
N ASP A 86 2.55 1.25 -6.74
CA ASP A 86 2.55 2.56 -6.10
C ASP A 86 1.68 3.54 -6.91
N HIS A 87 0.82 4.29 -6.22
CA HIS A 87 -0.08 5.27 -6.83
C HIS A 87 0.68 6.40 -7.55
N ARG A 88 1.97 6.60 -7.27
CA ARG A 88 2.82 7.62 -7.91
C ARG A 88 3.37 7.17 -9.26
N PHE A 89 3.27 5.88 -9.60
CA PHE A 89 3.83 5.33 -10.82
C PHE A 89 2.74 4.64 -11.66
N PRO A 90 2.65 4.95 -12.96
CA PRO A 90 1.65 4.33 -13.84
C PRO A 90 1.98 2.86 -14.17
N THR A 91 3.20 2.39 -13.84
CA THR A 91 3.68 1.06 -14.19
C THR A 91 3.88 0.20 -12.94
N PRO A 92 3.37 -1.05 -12.93
CA PRO A 92 3.64 -2.00 -11.86
C PRO A 92 5.14 -2.21 -11.63
N LEU A 93 5.57 -2.15 -10.38
CA LEU A 93 6.94 -2.42 -9.96
C LEU A 93 7.31 -3.89 -10.14
N VAL A 94 6.33 -4.77 -9.92
CA VAL A 94 6.45 -6.22 -10.08
C VAL A 94 5.55 -6.66 -11.21
N ASP A 95 6.12 -7.36 -12.19
CA ASP A 95 5.34 -8.08 -13.19
C ASP A 95 4.72 -9.31 -12.54
N LEU A 96 3.40 -9.29 -12.34
CA LEU A 96 2.68 -10.38 -11.69
C LEU A 96 2.76 -11.70 -12.46
N THR A 97 2.89 -11.67 -13.79
CA THR A 97 3.01 -12.87 -14.63
C THR A 97 4.35 -13.55 -14.38
N VAL A 98 5.43 -12.76 -14.41
CA VAL A 98 6.77 -13.24 -14.09
C VAL A 98 6.83 -13.71 -12.64
N TYR A 99 6.33 -12.92 -11.69
CA TYR A 99 6.30 -13.28 -10.28
C TYR A 99 5.57 -14.60 -10.05
N HIS A 100 4.36 -14.76 -10.62
CA HIS A 100 3.57 -16.00 -10.52
C HIS A 100 4.35 -17.20 -11.06
N SER A 101 5.00 -17.06 -12.21
CA SER A 101 5.78 -18.14 -12.81
C SER A 101 6.94 -18.60 -11.91
N MET A 102 7.59 -17.66 -11.21
CA MET A 102 8.73 -17.93 -10.34
C MET A 102 8.31 -18.60 -9.02
N VAL A 103 7.20 -18.17 -8.43
CA VAL A 103 6.73 -18.70 -7.15
C VAL A 103 5.91 -19.98 -7.30
N LYS A 104 5.37 -20.29 -8.48
CA LYS A 104 4.47 -21.44 -8.71
C LYS A 104 5.03 -22.78 -8.24
N ASN A 105 6.35 -23.00 -8.38
CA ASN A 105 6.99 -24.24 -7.92
C ASN A 105 6.98 -24.38 -6.39
N HIS A 106 6.98 -23.26 -5.67
CA HIS A 106 6.96 -23.22 -4.21
C HIS A 106 5.53 -23.07 -3.67
N TRP A 107 4.65 -22.38 -4.39
CA TRP A 107 3.27 -22.08 -4.02
C TRP A 107 2.29 -22.63 -5.06
N PRO A 108 2.18 -23.96 -5.21
CA PRO A 108 1.42 -24.58 -6.30
C PRO A 108 -0.08 -24.28 -6.25
N ASN A 109 -0.60 -23.94 -5.07
CA ASN A 109 -2.02 -23.62 -4.86
C ASN A 109 -2.35 -22.14 -5.10
N LEU A 110 -1.35 -21.26 -5.25
CA LEU A 110 -1.59 -19.86 -5.54
C LEU A 110 -1.92 -19.71 -7.03
N ASN A 111 -3.16 -19.37 -7.35
CA ASN A 111 -3.56 -19.07 -8.72
C ASN A 111 -3.32 -17.59 -9.05
N PHE A 112 -3.26 -17.28 -10.36
CA PHE A 112 -2.96 -15.93 -10.84
C PHE A 112 -4.02 -14.90 -10.41
N SER A 113 -5.31 -15.26 -10.42
CA SER A 113 -6.38 -14.35 -10.01
C SER A 113 -6.28 -13.97 -8.52
N THR A 114 -5.90 -14.91 -7.65
CA THR A 114 -5.61 -14.62 -6.24
C THR A 114 -4.43 -13.66 -6.12
N LEU A 115 -3.38 -13.81 -6.93
CA LEU A 115 -2.22 -12.91 -6.94
C LEU A 115 -2.60 -11.49 -7.37
N GLU A 116 -3.44 -11.33 -8.41
CA GLU A 116 -3.94 -10.02 -8.85
C GLU A 116 -4.76 -9.33 -7.76
N LYS A 117 -5.69 -10.07 -7.14
CA LYS A 117 -6.48 -9.60 -5.99
C LYS A 117 -5.57 -9.24 -4.80
N LEU A 118 -4.50 -10.01 -4.56
CA LEU A 118 -3.52 -9.73 -3.51
C LEU A 118 -2.74 -8.44 -3.77
N ALA A 119 -2.37 -8.15 -5.02
CA ALA A 119 -1.77 -6.86 -5.38
C ALA A 119 -2.76 -5.70 -5.17
N GLY A 120 -4.06 -5.92 -5.42
CA GLY A 120 -5.12 -4.95 -5.09
C GLY A 120 -5.25 -4.69 -3.58
N VAL A 121 -5.21 -5.75 -2.76
CA VAL A 121 -5.16 -5.63 -1.29
C VAL A 121 -3.90 -4.89 -0.84
N GLY A 122 -2.76 -5.15 -1.49
CA GLY A 122 -1.52 -4.42 -1.28
C GLY A 122 -1.67 -2.91 -1.44
N ARG A 123 -2.41 -2.47 -2.47
CA ARG A 123 -2.69 -1.03 -2.67
C ARG A 123 -3.44 -0.44 -1.48
N VAL A 124 -4.42 -1.16 -0.91
CA VAL A 124 -5.11 -0.71 0.31
C VAL A 124 -4.13 -0.54 1.45
N PHE A 125 -3.24 -1.50 1.69
CA PHE A 125 -2.22 -1.39 2.74
C PHE A 125 -1.31 -0.17 2.53
N CYS A 126 -0.84 0.03 1.31
CA CYS A 126 -0.01 1.18 0.95
C CYS A 126 -0.73 2.51 1.15
N GLN A 127 -2.02 2.61 0.82
CA GLN A 127 -2.81 3.84 1.00
C GLN A 127 -3.07 4.14 2.49
N VAL A 128 -3.37 3.11 3.30
CA VAL A 128 -3.54 3.28 4.75
C VAL A 128 -2.24 3.76 5.41
N ALA A 129 -1.11 3.14 5.06
CA ALA A 129 0.20 3.57 5.55
C ALA A 129 0.53 5.01 5.12
N ALA A 130 0.21 5.38 3.87
CA ALA A 130 0.42 6.72 3.35
C ALA A 130 -0.44 7.78 4.08
N ILE A 131 -1.70 7.45 4.42
CA ILE A 131 -2.58 8.30 5.24
C ILE A 131 -1.99 8.49 6.64
N ASP A 132 -1.50 7.43 7.28
CA ASP A 132 -0.89 7.50 8.61
C ASP A 132 0.34 8.43 8.60
N TRP A 133 1.26 8.23 7.65
CA TRP A 133 2.44 9.09 7.48
C TRP A 133 2.11 10.55 7.18
N ALA A 134 1.13 10.81 6.31
CA ALA A 134 0.68 12.16 6.02
C ALA A 134 0.04 12.81 7.26
N SER A 135 -0.71 12.03 8.04
CA SER A 135 -1.36 12.49 9.28
C SER A 135 -0.35 12.92 10.35
N MET A 136 0.79 12.23 10.46
CA MET A 136 1.87 12.64 11.38
C MET A 136 2.45 14.03 11.05
N SER A 137 2.37 14.46 9.79
CA SER A 137 2.86 15.78 9.39
C SER A 137 1.93 16.92 9.80
N LEU A 138 0.70 16.61 10.25
CA LEU A 138 -0.28 17.60 10.72
C LEU A 138 0.06 18.18 12.10
N ASP A 139 0.99 17.54 12.84
CA ASP A 139 1.53 18.05 14.10
C ASP A 139 2.39 19.32 13.91
N TYR A 140 2.79 19.62 12.67
CA TYR A 140 3.68 20.72 12.35
C TYR A 140 2.92 21.92 11.72
N PRO A 141 3.45 23.16 11.83
CA PRO A 141 2.81 24.36 11.30
C PRO A 141 2.65 24.41 9.76
N TRP A 142 3.32 23.54 9.01
CA TRP A 142 3.32 23.48 7.55
C TRP A 142 2.44 22.32 7.04
N THR A 143 1.12 22.51 7.13
CA THR A 143 0.12 21.48 6.85
C THR A 143 -0.20 21.28 5.36
N GLU A 144 0.09 22.27 4.50
CA GLU A 144 -0.31 22.25 3.08
C GLU A 144 0.07 20.96 2.35
N LYS A 145 1.33 20.52 2.47
CA LYS A 145 1.80 19.28 1.84
C LYS A 145 1.09 18.04 2.39
N ALA A 146 0.81 18.02 3.69
CA ALA A 146 0.11 16.92 4.34
C ALA A 146 -1.33 16.83 3.84
N ILE A 147 -2.04 17.97 3.77
CA ILE A 147 -3.40 18.05 3.24
C ILE A 147 -3.48 17.59 1.79
N THR A 148 -2.62 18.09 0.90
CA THR A 148 -2.57 17.64 -0.50
C THR A 148 -2.31 16.14 -0.61
N SER A 149 -1.43 15.59 0.24
CA SER A 149 -1.15 14.16 0.24
C SER A 149 -2.36 13.35 0.73
N LEU A 150 -3.05 13.81 1.77
CA LEU A 150 -4.26 13.17 2.29
C LEU A 150 -5.39 13.12 1.27
N ASP A 151 -5.53 14.16 0.43
CA ASP A 151 -6.55 14.17 -0.64
C ASP A 151 -6.29 13.07 -1.68
N ILE A 152 -5.03 12.98 -2.15
CA ILE A 152 -4.58 11.94 -3.09
C ILE A 152 -4.79 10.54 -2.48
N TYR A 153 -4.44 10.34 -1.21
CA TYR A 153 -4.55 9.03 -0.58
C TYR A 153 -5.99 8.66 -0.24
N HIS A 154 -6.84 9.63 0.08
CA HIS A 154 -8.28 9.46 0.23
C HIS A 154 -8.92 8.98 -1.08
N GLU A 155 -8.58 9.60 -2.22
CA GLU A 155 -9.07 9.18 -3.54
C GLU A 155 -8.60 7.75 -3.86
N GLY A 156 -7.30 7.48 -3.74
CA GLY A 156 -6.74 6.16 -4.03
C GLY A 156 -7.28 5.04 -3.12
N LEU A 157 -7.52 5.33 -1.84
CA LEU A 157 -8.14 4.36 -0.92
C LEU A 157 -9.61 4.12 -1.29
N SER A 158 -10.35 5.18 -1.65
CA SER A 158 -11.74 5.09 -2.08
C SER A 158 -11.89 4.20 -3.31
N GLU A 159 -11.05 4.40 -4.32
CA GLU A 159 -11.01 3.54 -5.51
C GLU A 159 -10.70 2.09 -5.17
N SER A 160 -9.72 1.85 -4.30
CA SER A 160 -9.30 0.51 -3.90
C SER A 160 -10.40 -0.24 -3.13
N ILE A 161 -11.15 0.47 -2.27
CA ILE A 161 -12.31 -0.09 -1.56
C ILE A 161 -13.45 -0.39 -2.52
N GLN A 162 -13.74 0.50 -3.48
CA GLN A 162 -14.77 0.29 -4.49
C GLN A 162 -14.44 -0.92 -5.39
N ALA A 163 -13.18 -1.09 -5.77
CA ALA A 163 -12.71 -2.25 -6.53
C ALA A 163 -12.87 -3.56 -5.74
N LYS A 164 -12.87 -3.48 -4.41
CA LYS A 164 -13.12 -4.58 -3.47
C LYS A 164 -12.36 -5.88 -3.83
N PRO A 165 -11.03 -5.83 -3.99
CA PRO A 165 -10.25 -6.96 -4.50
C PRO A 165 -10.33 -8.23 -3.64
N TRP A 166 -10.69 -8.11 -2.36
CA TRP A 166 -10.90 -9.25 -1.45
C TRP A 166 -12.28 -9.92 -1.58
N ALA A 167 -13.19 -9.41 -2.42
CA ALA A 167 -14.47 -10.06 -2.68
C ALA A 167 -14.28 -11.41 -3.41
N ARG A 168 -15.19 -12.36 -3.13
CA ARG A 168 -15.24 -13.66 -3.81
C ARG A 168 -15.45 -13.48 -5.30
#